data_AF-A0A562IGE8-F1
#
_entry.id   AF-A0A562IGE8-F1
#
_cell.length_a   1.000
_cell.length_b   1.000
_cell.length_c   1.000
_cell.angle_alpha   90.00
_cell.angle_beta   90.00
_cell.angle_gamma   90.00
#
_symmetry.space_group_name_H-M   'P 1'
#
loop_
_entity.id
_entity.type
_entity.pdbx_description
1 polymer ?
#
loop_
_entity_poly.entity_id
_entity_poly.type
_entity_poly.pdbx_seq_one_letter_code
_entity_poly.pdbx_strand_id
1 'polypeptide(L)' 'MTSCHDDVCVTCSDAAVAVRVRELTADGLAVVDTDAGPEEVSVALVDAAPGDVVLVHAKEAIAVVGSSR' A
#
# COMPACT_ATOMS: atom_id res chain seq x y z
N MET A 1 -0.52 0.40 -32.17
CA MET A 1 0.85 0.02 -31.77
C MET A 1 1.08 0.66 -30.41
N THR A 2 0.82 -0.08 -29.33
CA THR A 2 1.03 0.39 -27.96
C THR A 2 2.49 0.13 -27.62
N SER A 3 3.29 1.19 -27.64
CA SER A 3 4.68 1.15 -27.19
C SER A 3 4.67 1.18 -25.67
N CYS A 4 4.90 0.02 -25.04
CA CYS A 4 5.29 -0.03 -23.63
C CYS A 4 6.79 0.30 -23.61
N HIS A 5 7.13 1.55 -23.28
CA HIS A 5 8.49 1.90 -22.90
C HIS A 5 8.69 1.37 -21.47
N ASP A 6 9.65 0.46 -21.28
CA ASP A 6 10.04 -0.13 -19.98
C ASP A 6 9.22 -1.37 -19.50
N ASP A 7 8.62 -2.15 -20.40
CA ASP A 7 7.92 -3.42 -20.09
C ASP A 7 6.78 -3.37 -19.04
N VAL A 8 6.43 -2.19 -18.51
CA VAL A 8 5.26 -1.98 -17.67
C VAL A 8 4.14 -1.35 -18.49
N CYS A 9 3.29 -2.20 -19.04
CA CYS A 9 2.01 -1.72 -19.55
C CYS A 9 1.11 -1.39 -18.33
N VAL A 10 0.66 -0.14 -18.23
CA VAL A 10 -0.14 0.49 -17.14
C VAL A 10 -1.41 -0.27 -16.72
N THR A 11 -1.82 -1.30 -17.48
CA THR A 11 -2.98 -2.16 -17.19
C THR A 11 -2.64 -3.42 -16.37
N CYS A 12 -1.37 -3.65 -15.99
CA CYS A 12 -0.90 -4.96 -15.51
C CYS A 12 -0.14 -4.97 -14.17
N SER A 13 -0.17 -3.91 -13.35
CA SER A 13 0.42 -3.96 -12.00
C SER A 13 -0.62 -4.31 -10.93
N ASP A 14 -1.34 -5.43 -11.12
CA ASP A 14 -2.30 -6.02 -10.15
C ASP A 14 -1.61 -6.58 -8.89
N ALA A 15 -0.28 -6.44 -8.79
CA ALA A 15 0.49 -6.88 -7.64
C ALA A 15 0.24 -5.94 -6.46
N ALA A 16 -0.25 -6.51 -5.35
CA ALA A 16 -0.27 -5.80 -4.08
C ALA A 16 1.13 -5.79 -3.46
N VAL A 17 1.55 -4.65 -2.94
CA VAL A 17 2.86 -4.46 -2.31
C VAL A 17 2.71 -4.52 -0.80
N ALA A 18 3.56 -5.29 -0.13
CA ALA A 18 3.62 -5.34 1.31
C ALA A 18 4.39 -4.13 1.85
N VAL A 19 3.73 -3.31 2.67
CA VAL A 19 4.32 -2.11 3.28
C VAL A 19 4.02 -2.07 4.77
N ARG A 20 4.91 -1.43 5.54
CA ARG A 20 4.73 -1.30 6.99
C ARG A 20 4.00 0.01 7.29
N VAL A 21 2.97 -0.06 8.11
CA VAL A 21 2.26 1.11 8.65
C VAL A 21 3.14 1.81 9.67
N ARG A 22 3.43 3.08 9.41
CA ARG A 22 4.20 3.95 10.30
C ARG A 22 3.31 4.66 11.29
N GLU A 23 2.24 5.28 10.81
CA GLU A 23 1.27 6.01 11.63
C GLU A 23 -0.10 6.06 10.92
N LEU A 24 -1.17 6.20 11.71
CA LEU A 24 -2.52 6.43 11.20
C LEU A 24 -2.83 7.93 11.25
N THR A 25 -3.49 8.44 10.22
CA THR A 25 -3.96 9.82 10.18
C THR A 25 -5.45 9.89 10.50
N ALA A 26 -5.95 11.11 10.70
CA ALA A 26 -7.39 11.33 10.60
C ALA A 26 -7.86 10.93 9.19
N ASP A 27 -9.13 10.53 9.06
CA ASP A 27 -9.80 10.21 7.78
C ASP A 27 -9.56 8.79 7.21
N GLY A 28 -9.00 7.87 7.99
CA GLY A 28 -8.87 6.46 7.57
C GLY A 28 -7.74 6.23 6.56
N LEU A 29 -6.71 7.07 6.62
CA LEU A 29 -5.47 6.91 5.89
C LEU A 29 -4.34 6.53 6.85
N ALA A 30 -3.27 6.00 6.28
CA ALA A 30 -2.06 5.61 6.98
C ALA A 30 -0.84 6.07 6.19
N VAL A 31 0.16 6.53 6.91
CA VAL A 31 1.51 6.71 6.34
C VAL A 31 2.22 5.38 6.44
N VAL A 32 2.77 4.92 5.31
CA VAL A 32 3.51 3.67 5.19
C VAL A 32 4.95 3.93 4.75
N ASP A 33 5.87 3.09 5.18
CA ASP A 33 7.26 3.13 4.72
C ASP A 33 7.40 2.32 3.41
N THR A 34 7.91 2.97 2.36
CA THR A 34 8.25 2.33 1.08
C THR A 34 9.72 2.56 0.72
N ASP A 35 10.24 1.84 -0.27
CA ASP A 35 11.61 2.05 -0.77
C ASP A 35 11.84 3.45 -1.36
N ALA A 36 10.78 4.12 -1.82
CA ALA A 36 10.84 5.50 -2.33
C ALA A 36 10.67 6.57 -1.23
N GLY A 37 10.38 6.14 0.00
CA GLY A 37 10.09 7.01 1.15
C GLY A 37 8.67 6.82 1.69
N PRO A 38 8.25 7.64 2.67
CA PRO A 38 6.92 7.55 3.26
C PRO A 38 5.84 7.94 2.25
N GLU A 39 4.80 7.11 2.13
CA GLU A 39 3.62 7.39 1.30
C GLU A 39 2.33 7.27 2.09
N GLU A 40 1.29 7.96 1.63
CA GLU A 40 -0.05 7.90 2.22
C GLU A 40 -0.92 6.90 1.47
N VAL A 41 -1.55 6.00 2.22
CA VAL A 41 -2.36 4.88 1.73
C VAL A 41 -3.69 4.85 2.48
N SER A 42 -4.77 4.56 1.76
CA SER A 42 -6.08 4.33 2.37
C SER A 42 -6.12 3.00 3.11
N VAL A 43 -6.54 3.03 4.37
CA VAL A 43 -6.78 1.82 5.18
C VAL A 43 -8.27 1.62 5.48
N ALA A 44 -9.17 2.30 4.76
CA ALA A 44 -10.61 2.25 5.02
C ALA A 44 -11.23 0.83 4.93
N LEU A 45 -10.60 -0.10 4.20
CA LEU A 45 -11.08 -1.48 4.03
C LEU A 45 -10.55 -2.47 5.07
N VAL A 46 -9.56 -2.09 5.87
CA VAL A 46 -8.87 -3.00 6.80
C VAL A 46 -8.64 -2.33 8.16
N ASP A 47 -8.67 -3.12 9.22
CA ASP A 47 -8.31 -2.63 10.56
C ASP A 47 -6.79 -2.76 10.75
N ALA A 48 -6.06 -1.70 10.38
CA ALA A 48 -4.59 -1.66 10.46
C ALA A 48 -4.13 -0.78 11.63
N ALA A 49 -3.06 -1.17 12.31
CA ALA A 49 -2.42 -0.39 13.36
C ALA A 49 -0.97 0.00 12.99
N PRO A 50 -0.40 1.04 13.63
CA PRO A 50 1.02 1.33 13.51
C PRO A 50 1.87 0.10 13.86
N GLY A 51 2.83 -0.22 12.99
CA GLY A 51 3.69 -1.39 13.10
C GLY A 51 3.21 -2.61 12.30
N ASP A 52 1.96 -2.63 11.83
CA ASP A 52 1.45 -3.72 11.01
C ASP A 52 2.01 -3.68 9.58
N VAL A 53 2.02 -4.83 8.91
CA VAL A 53 2.31 -4.96 7.48
C VAL A 53 1.01 -5.18 6.73
N VAL A 54 0.75 -4.31 5.76
CA VAL A 54 -0.45 -4.33 4.93
C VAL A 54 -0.10 -4.54 3.46
N LEU A 55 -1.01 -5.19 2.73
CA LEU A 55 -0.93 -5.30 1.27
C LEU A 55 -1.68 -4.14 0.63
N VAL A 56 -0.99 -3.40 -0.25
CA VAL A 56 -1.52 -2.21 -0.91
C VAL A 56 -1.62 -2.42 -2.40
N HIS A 57 -2.80 -2.19 -2.95
CA HIS A 57 -3.05 -2.15 -4.39
C HIS A 57 -3.74 -0.83 -4.74
N ALA A 58 -3.25 -0.13 -5.75
CA ALA A 58 -3.81 1.17 -6.18
C ALA A 58 -3.99 2.21 -5.05
N LYS A 59 -3.03 2.28 -4.10
CA LYS A 59 -3.07 3.11 -2.87
C LYS A 59 -4.16 2.75 -1.86
N GLU A 60 -4.69 1.55 -1.94
CA GLU A 60 -5.69 1.03 -1.03
C GLU A 60 -5.17 -0.24 -0.35
N ALA A 61 -5.21 -0.26 0.98
CA ALA A 61 -4.85 -1.43 1.76
C ALA A 61 -5.99 -2.45 1.70
N ILE A 62 -5.69 -3.64 1.21
CA ILE A 62 -6.68 -4.71 0.95
C ILE A 62 -6.55 -5.88 1.93
N ALA A 63 -5.43 -5.99 2.66
CA ALA A 63 -5.23 -7.01 3.68
C ALA A 63 -4.16 -6.61 4.70
N VAL A 64 -4.27 -7.14 5.93
CA VAL A 64 -3.21 -7.13 6.95
C VAL A 64 -2.54 -8.50 6.95
N VAL A 65 -1.21 -8.55 6.81
CA VAL A 65 -0.45 -9.81 6.64
C VAL A 65 0.62 -10.04 7.71
N GLY A 66 0.90 -9.04 8.53
CA GLY A 66 1.79 -9.18 9.69
C GLY A 66 1.40 -8.20 10.77
N SER A 67 0.80 -8.71 11.84
CA SER A 67 0.41 -7.88 12.98
C SER A 67 1.49 -7.94 14.06
N SER A 68 1.79 -6.80 14.68
CA SER A 68 2.74 -6.74 15.80
C SER A 68 2.08 -6.92 17.18
N ARG A 69 0.88 -7.50 17.20
CA ARG A 69 -0.02 -7.57 18.36
C ARG A 69 0.18 -8.82 19.22
#